data_AF-A0A5N9CKK0-F1
#
_entry.id   AF-A0A5N9CKK0-F1
#
_cell.length_a   1.000
_cell.length_b   1.000
_cell.length_c   1.000
_cell.angle_alpha   90.00
_cell.angle_beta   90.00
_cell.angle_gamma   90.00
#
_symmetry.space_group_name_H-M   'P 1'
#
loop_
_entity.id
_entity.type
_entity.pdbx_description
1 polymer ?
#
loop_
_entity_poly.entity_id
_entity_poly.type
_entity_poly.pdbx_seq_one_letter_code
_entity_poly.pdbx_strand_id
1 'polypeptide(L)'
;SAEADSIAVKLQGVSVPRPLTHDLMKSMIDLFNGELQCINVTDLEDETFFAQLVFNSKGKLLELDARPSDAIAIAVRAEVPIYVADKVLEKAGVFLDEEGNPLNKTTKNESPTESPNAKDLSSDELNGMSAFSEFINGLDMEGLGNSDNKQ
;
A
#
# COMPACT_ATOMS: atom_id res chain seq x y z
N SER A 1 -4.65 -12.93 -4.33
CA SER A 1 -3.38 -13.65 -4.03
C SER A 1 -3.30 -13.78 -2.52
N ALA A 2 -2.60 -14.78 -1.97
CA ALA A 2 -2.63 -15.01 -0.50
C ALA A 2 -2.30 -13.75 0.34
N GLU A 3 -1.42 -12.88 -0.16
CA GLU A 3 -1.06 -11.61 0.47
C GLU A 3 -2.20 -10.57 0.38
N ALA A 4 -2.75 -10.36 -0.82
CA ALA A 4 -3.87 -9.44 -1.02
C ALA A 4 -5.12 -9.88 -0.23
N ASP A 5 -5.40 -11.19 -0.21
CA ASP A 5 -6.53 -11.77 0.50
C ASP A 5 -6.36 -11.55 2.03
N SER A 6 -5.13 -11.67 2.54
CA SER A 6 -4.84 -11.42 3.95
C SER A 6 -5.01 -9.95 4.38
N ILE A 7 -4.79 -9.02 3.45
CA ILE A 7 -5.02 -7.58 3.66
C ILE A 7 -6.53 -7.32 3.63
N ALA A 8 -7.23 -7.82 2.60
CA ALA A 8 -8.67 -7.64 2.42
C ALA A 8 -9.47 -8.16 3.62
N VAL A 9 -9.15 -9.36 4.13
CA VAL A 9 -9.82 -9.93 5.32
C VAL A 9 -9.74 -8.98 6.53
N LYS A 10 -8.57 -8.37 6.76
CA LYS A 10 -8.38 -7.44 7.87
C LYS A 10 -9.15 -6.13 7.64
N LEU A 11 -9.11 -5.59 6.42
CA LEU A 11 -9.80 -4.35 6.07
C LEU A 11 -11.33 -4.48 6.10
N GLN A 12 -11.86 -5.67 5.77
CA GLN A 12 -13.28 -5.99 5.88
C GLN A 12 -13.74 -6.23 7.33
N GLY A 13 -12.83 -6.16 8.31
CA GLY A 13 -13.14 -6.38 9.72
C GLY A 13 -13.55 -7.82 10.06
N VAL A 14 -13.27 -8.79 9.17
CA VAL A 14 -13.66 -10.19 9.37
C VAL A 14 -12.74 -10.82 10.41
N SER A 15 -13.32 -11.21 11.55
CA SER A 15 -12.59 -11.92 12.60
C SER A 15 -12.51 -13.41 12.30
N VAL A 16 -11.29 -13.94 12.22
CA VAL A 16 -11.03 -15.39 12.11
C VAL A 16 -10.71 -16.01 13.48
N PRO A 17 -11.03 -17.29 13.73
CA PRO A 17 -10.86 -17.93 15.05
C PRO A 17 -9.41 -18.17 15.47
N ARG A 18 -8.46 -18.09 14.52
CA ARG A 18 -7.02 -18.26 14.74
C ARG A 18 -6.26 -17.15 14.01
N PRO A 19 -5.15 -16.65 14.58
CA PRO A 19 -4.37 -15.59 13.94
C PRO A 19 -3.78 -16.08 12.61
N LEU A 20 -3.87 -15.25 11.58
CA LEU A 20 -3.17 -15.45 10.31
C LEU A 20 -1.69 -15.06 10.46
N THR A 21 -0.90 -15.27 9.40
CA THR A 21 0.55 -15.02 9.42
C THR A 21 0.90 -13.60 9.85
N HIS A 22 0.26 -12.58 9.28
CA HIS A 22 0.55 -11.18 9.63
C HIS A 22 0.00 -10.80 11.01
N ASP A 23 -1.05 -11.47 11.52
CA ASP A 23 -1.52 -11.29 12.91
C ASP A 23 -0.50 -11.88 13.90
N LEU A 24 0.07 -13.04 13.57
CA LEU A 24 1.14 -13.66 14.34
C LEU A 24 2.39 -12.77 14.37
N MET A 25 2.79 -12.20 13.24
CA MET A 25 3.93 -11.26 13.18
C MET A 25 3.70 -10.01 14.03
N LYS A 26 2.51 -9.40 13.96
CA LYS A 26 2.14 -8.28 14.83
C LYS A 26 2.22 -8.68 16.31
N SER A 27 1.70 -9.85 16.66
CA SER A 27 1.75 -10.38 18.02
C SER A 27 3.18 -10.63 18.50
N MET A 28 4.08 -11.07 17.61
CA MET A 28 5.51 -11.21 17.93
C MET A 28 6.16 -9.86 18.20
N ILE A 29 5.89 -8.85 17.37
CA ILE A 29 6.39 -7.48 17.58
C ILE A 29 5.98 -6.98 18.97
N ASP A 30 4.69 -7.10 19.32
CA ASP A 30 4.18 -6.71 20.63
C ASP A 30 4.85 -7.49 21.78
N LEU A 31 4.99 -8.81 21.63
CA LEU A 31 5.57 -9.70 22.64
C LEU A 31 7.02 -9.33 22.97
N PHE A 32 7.79 -8.89 21.97
CA PHE A 32 9.16 -8.44 22.14
C PHE A 32 9.28 -6.94 22.46
N ASN A 33 8.16 -6.27 22.78
CA ASN A 33 8.08 -4.83 23.03
C ASN A 33 8.67 -4.00 21.88
N GLY A 34 8.51 -4.47 20.64
CA GLY A 34 8.84 -3.71 19.45
C GLY A 34 7.78 -2.64 19.21
N GLU A 35 8.21 -1.41 18.97
CA GLU A 35 7.32 -0.31 18.65
C GLU A 35 7.45 0.01 17.15
N LEU A 36 6.61 -0.63 16.32
CA LEU A 36 6.54 -0.32 14.90
C LEU A 36 6.00 1.11 14.74
N GLN A 37 6.76 1.99 14.11
CA GLN A 37 6.41 3.41 13.92
C GLN A 37 5.68 3.64 12.60
N CYS A 38 6.20 3.06 11.52
CA CYS A 38 5.66 3.17 10.19
C CYS A 38 6.27 2.10 9.29
N ILE A 39 5.78 2.03 8.05
CA ILE A 39 6.50 1.37 6.97
C ILE A 39 6.79 2.39 5.86
N ASN A 40 7.92 2.19 5.16
CA ASN A 40 8.35 3.05 4.07
C ASN A 40 8.50 2.21 2.80
N VAL A 41 7.83 2.55 1.72
CA VAL A 41 8.15 2.04 0.37
C VAL A 41 9.26 2.90 -0.19
N THR A 42 10.47 2.34 -0.27
CA THR A 42 11.72 3.09 -0.41
C THR A 42 12.25 3.13 -1.84
N ASP A 43 12.03 2.09 -2.64
CA ASP A 43 12.56 2.04 -4.00
C ASP A 43 11.73 1.21 -4.98
N LEU A 44 12.06 1.40 -6.26
CA LEU A 44 11.62 0.60 -7.40
C LEU A 44 12.82 0.42 -8.34
N GLU A 45 13.36 -0.80 -8.37
CA GLU A 45 14.47 -1.23 -9.22
C GLU A 45 14.07 -2.50 -9.97
N ASP A 46 14.34 -2.58 -11.27
CA ASP A 46 14.01 -3.74 -12.12
C ASP A 46 12.56 -4.24 -11.90
N GLU A 47 11.61 -3.30 -11.89
CA GLU A 47 10.17 -3.53 -11.64
C GLU A 47 9.84 -4.16 -10.28
N THR A 48 10.81 -4.20 -9.37
CA THR A 48 10.68 -4.73 -8.01
C THR A 48 10.64 -3.59 -7.01
N PHE A 49 9.54 -3.51 -6.26
CA PHE A 49 9.39 -2.55 -5.18
C PHE A 49 10.04 -3.04 -3.89
N PHE A 50 10.63 -2.10 -3.14
CA PHE A 50 11.27 -2.35 -1.85
C PHE A 50 10.56 -1.57 -0.74
N ALA A 51 10.44 -2.19 0.43
CA ALA A 51 9.89 -1.54 1.60
C ALA A 51 10.67 -1.87 2.87
N GLN A 52 10.47 -1.07 3.90
CA GLN A 52 11.08 -1.27 5.20
C GLN A 52 10.05 -1.05 6.31
N LEU A 53 10.10 -1.89 7.35
CA LEU A 53 9.44 -1.66 8.61
C LEU A 53 10.36 -0.86 9.53
N VAL A 54 9.88 0.26 10.06
CA VAL A 54 10.65 1.16 10.91
C VAL A 54 10.20 1.01 12.34
N PHE A 55 11.10 0.55 13.21
CA PHE A 55 10.84 0.34 14.63
C PHE A 55 11.59 1.36 15.48
N ASN A 56 10.98 1.77 16.59
CA ASN A 56 11.68 2.42 17.69
C ASN A 56 12.07 1.37 18.74
N SER A 57 13.37 1.27 19.03
CA SER A 57 13.88 0.46 20.12
C SER A 57 14.76 1.31 21.02
N LYS A 58 14.22 1.69 22.19
CA LYS A 58 14.94 2.47 23.22
C LYS A 58 15.55 3.77 22.66
N GLY A 59 14.84 4.45 21.78
CA GLY A 59 15.27 5.71 21.17
C GLY A 59 16.18 5.54 19.94
N LYS A 60 16.41 4.31 19.50
CA LYS A 60 17.09 4.02 18.23
C LYS A 60 16.08 3.56 17.19
N LEU A 61 16.13 4.17 16.00
CA LEU A 61 15.41 3.67 14.84
C LEU A 61 16.11 2.43 14.28
N LEU A 62 15.33 1.37 14.08
CA LEU A 62 15.76 0.13 13.44
C LEU A 62 14.90 -0.07 12.19
N GLU A 63 15.54 -0.41 11.09
CA GLU A 63 14.89 -0.68 9.81
C GLU A 63 15.01 -2.17 9.49
N LEU A 64 13.90 -2.77 9.07
CA LEU A 64 13.84 -4.16 8.63
C LEU A 64 13.35 -4.19 7.18
N ASP A 65 14.18 -4.72 6.29
CA ASP A 65 13.83 -4.93 4.88
C ASP A 65 12.64 -5.89 4.73
N ALA A 66 11.73 -5.54 3.83
CA ALA A 66 10.54 -6.33 3.55
C ALA A 66 10.00 -6.08 2.14
N ARG A 67 9.24 -7.06 1.64
CA ARG A 67 8.40 -6.82 0.47
C ARG A 67 7.27 -5.85 0.83
N PRO A 68 6.87 -4.94 -0.07
CA PRO A 68 5.80 -3.99 0.21
C PRO A 68 4.49 -4.65 0.64
N SER A 69 4.11 -5.79 0.05
CA SER A 69 2.88 -6.49 0.41
C SER A 69 2.86 -6.95 1.87
N ASP A 70 3.97 -7.49 2.37
CA ASP A 70 4.10 -7.89 3.77
C ASP A 70 4.12 -6.67 4.71
N ALA A 71 4.88 -5.64 4.34
CA ALA A 71 4.97 -4.41 5.13
C ALA A 71 3.60 -3.74 5.28
N ILE A 72 2.83 -3.64 4.19
CA ILE A 72 1.47 -3.10 4.18
C ILE A 72 0.55 -3.97 5.03
N ALA A 73 0.59 -5.29 4.87
CA ALA A 73 -0.27 -6.21 5.62
C ALA A 73 -0.04 -6.15 7.15
N ILE A 74 1.20 -5.90 7.58
CA ILE A 74 1.54 -5.65 8.99
C ILE A 74 1.10 -4.25 9.40
N ALA A 75 1.34 -3.22 8.58
CA ALA A 75 0.98 -1.83 8.88
C ALA A 75 -0.53 -1.67 9.12
N VAL A 76 -1.35 -2.28 8.27
CA VAL A 76 -2.82 -2.32 8.42
C VAL A 76 -3.25 -2.96 9.74
N ARG A 77 -2.51 -3.95 10.26
CA ARG A 77 -2.81 -4.62 11.53
C ARG A 77 -2.28 -3.90 12.75
N ALA A 78 -1.16 -3.21 12.59
CA ALA A 78 -0.53 -2.40 13.63
C ALA A 78 -1.11 -0.98 13.70
N GLU A 79 -1.92 -0.59 12.71
CA GLU A 79 -2.53 0.74 12.58
C GLU A 79 -1.47 1.85 12.57
N VAL A 80 -0.38 1.61 11.84
CA VAL A 80 0.73 2.55 11.69
C VAL A 80 0.74 3.21 10.31
N PRO A 81 1.29 4.44 10.19
CA PRO A 81 1.44 5.11 8.91
C PRO A 81 2.21 4.31 7.86
N ILE A 82 1.80 4.49 6.61
CA ILE A 82 2.46 3.99 5.40
C ILE A 82 2.99 5.20 4.64
N TYR A 83 4.30 5.24 4.39
CA TYR A 83 4.94 6.27 3.60
C TYR A 83 5.51 5.68 2.31
N VAL A 84 5.62 6.52 1.28
CA VAL A 84 6.22 6.17 0.00
C VAL A 84 7.22 7.27 -0.35
N ALA A 85 8.41 6.89 -0.80
CA ALA A 85 9.39 7.84 -1.26
C ALA A 85 8.91 8.56 -2.54
N ASP A 86 9.17 9.86 -2.64
CA ASP A 86 8.74 10.68 -3.80
C ASP A 86 9.21 10.07 -5.13
N LYS A 87 10.45 9.58 -5.20
CA LYS A 87 10.99 8.91 -6.39
C LYS A 87 10.18 7.68 -6.83
N VAL A 88 9.54 6.98 -5.90
CA VAL A 88 8.69 5.81 -6.20
C VAL A 88 7.33 6.29 -6.71
N LEU A 89 6.76 7.32 -6.08
CA LEU A 89 5.53 7.98 -6.54
C LEU A 89 5.70 8.59 -7.95
N GLU A 90 6.84 9.20 -8.24
CA GLU A 90 7.13 9.78 -9.56
C GLU A 90 7.24 8.71 -10.65
N LYS A 91 7.84 7.55 -10.33
CA LYS A 91 8.04 6.45 -11.29
C LYS A 91 6.77 5.63 -11.53
N ALA A 92 5.99 5.38 -10.49
CA ALA A 92 4.91 4.38 -10.53
C ALA A 92 3.59 4.87 -9.93
N GLY A 93 3.50 6.12 -9.49
CA GLY A 93 2.26 6.70 -8.98
C GLY A 93 1.20 6.82 -10.07
N VAL A 94 -0.02 6.41 -9.74
CA VAL A 94 -1.20 6.55 -10.59
C VAL A 94 -2.15 7.54 -9.93
N PHE A 95 -2.59 8.54 -10.69
CA PHE A 95 -3.65 9.43 -10.24
C PHE A 95 -4.99 8.78 -10.56
N LEU A 96 -5.92 8.76 -9.60
CA LEU A 96 -7.27 8.23 -9.79
C LEU A 96 -8.29 9.38 -9.84
N ASP A 97 -9.34 9.21 -10.66
CA ASP A 97 -10.47 10.14 -10.68
C ASP A 97 -11.40 9.88 -9.50
N GLU A 98 -12.48 10.67 -9.38
CA GLU A 98 -13.44 10.53 -8.28
C GLU A 98 -14.12 9.15 -8.30
N GLU A 99 -14.17 8.51 -9.47
CA GLU A 99 -14.69 7.16 -9.68
C GLU A 99 -13.63 6.04 -9.56
N GLY A 100 -12.39 6.38 -9.17
CA GLY A 100 -11.32 5.41 -8.94
C GLY A 100 -10.63 4.89 -10.20
N ASN A 101 -10.86 5.50 -11.36
CA ASN A 101 -10.21 5.13 -12.62
C ASN A 101 -8.87 5.87 -12.79
N PRO A 102 -7.86 5.22 -13.40
CA PRO A 102 -6.58 5.88 -13.71
C PRO A 102 -6.75 7.10 -14.62
N LEU A 103 -6.37 8.30 -14.14
CA LEU A 103 -6.09 9.44 -15.00
C LEU A 103 -4.77 9.19 -15.73
N ASN A 104 -4.87 8.93 -17.04
CA ASN A 104 -3.72 8.97 -17.93
C ASN A 104 -3.19 10.41 -18.05
N LYS A 105 -2.26 10.81 -17.17
CA LYS A 105 -1.39 11.95 -17.47
C LYS A 105 -0.39 11.51 -18.53
N THR A 106 -0.72 11.77 -19.79
CA THR A 106 0.30 11.90 -20.84
C THR A 106 1.19 13.08 -20.46
N THR A 107 2.33 12.82 -19.83
CA THR A 107 3.41 13.78 -19.74
C THR A 107 3.88 14.07 -21.16
N LYS A 108 3.47 15.25 -21.68
CA LYS A 108 4.04 15.82 -22.89
C LYS A 108 5.53 16.08 -22.68
N ASN A 109 6.30 15.70 -23.70
CA ASN A 109 7.70 16.00 -23.98
C ASN A 109 8.71 14.99 -23.43
N GLU A 110 8.90 13.88 -24.14
CA GLU A 110 10.11 13.65 -24.95
C GLU A 110 9.80 12.65 -26.10
N SER A 111 10.48 12.86 -27.23
CA SER A 111 10.27 12.22 -28.53
C SER A 111 10.65 10.72 -28.54
N PRO A 112 10.25 9.94 -29.56
CA PRO A 112 10.02 8.51 -29.45
C PRO A 112 11.31 7.69 -29.61
N THR A 113 11.59 6.85 -28.62
CA THR A 113 12.38 5.63 -28.83
C THR A 113 11.68 4.49 -28.14
N GLU A 114 11.04 3.67 -28.98
CA GLU A 114 10.63 2.28 -28.77
C GLU A 114 9.79 1.97 -27.52
N SER A 115 8.47 2.00 -27.72
CA SER A 115 7.49 1.34 -26.87
C SER A 115 7.79 -0.15 -26.67
N PRO A 116 7.75 -0.69 -25.45
CA PRO A 116 7.17 -2.00 -25.25
C PRO A 116 5.64 -1.83 -25.33
N ASN A 117 5.08 -2.63 -26.22
CA ASN A 117 3.69 -2.74 -26.61
C ASN A 117 2.71 -2.70 -25.42
N ALA A 118 1.83 -1.69 -25.37
CA ALA A 118 0.64 -1.65 -24.51
C ALA A 118 -0.45 -2.61 -25.05
N LYS A 119 -0.11 -3.90 -25.13
CA LYS A 119 -1.00 -5.02 -25.43
C LYS A 119 -0.47 -6.25 -24.71
N ASP A 120 -0.82 -6.37 -23.45
CA ASP A 120 -1.10 -7.63 -22.74
C ASP A 120 -1.34 -7.29 -21.27
N LEU A 121 -2.47 -6.64 -20.99
CA LEU A 121 -3.08 -6.74 -19.66
C LEU A 121 -4.01 -7.95 -19.73
N SER A 122 -3.66 -8.99 -18.99
CA SER A 122 -4.42 -10.24 -18.97
C SER A 122 -5.78 -10.02 -18.29
N SER A 123 -6.79 -10.80 -18.67
CA SER A 123 -8.10 -10.80 -18.00
C SER A 123 -8.00 -11.08 -16.49
N ASP A 124 -6.94 -11.75 -16.08
CA ASP A 124 -6.69 -12.13 -14.69
C ASP A 124 -6.16 -10.95 -13.85
N GLU A 125 -5.41 -10.03 -14.45
CA GLU A 125 -5.01 -8.76 -13.81
C GLU A 125 -6.19 -7.80 -13.66
N LEU A 126 -7.08 -7.75 -14.67
CA LEU A 126 -8.32 -6.96 -14.60
C LEU A 126 -9.28 -7.46 -13.50
N ASN A 127 -9.31 -8.78 -13.27
CA ASN A 127 -10.07 -9.37 -12.16
C ASN A 127 -9.40 -9.15 -10.79
N GLY A 128 -8.07 -9.05 -10.73
CA GLY A 128 -7.36 -8.68 -9.51
C GLY A 128 -7.62 -7.22 -9.09
N MET A 129 -7.79 -6.34 -10.08
CA MET A 129 -8.11 -4.93 -9.86
C MET A 129 -9.58 -4.69 -9.48
N SER A 130 -10.50 -5.61 -9.80
CA SER A 130 -11.93 -5.44 -9.47
C SER A 130 -12.22 -5.58 -7.98
N ALA A 131 -11.55 -6.50 -7.29
CA ALA A 131 -11.65 -6.63 -5.83
C ALA A 131 -11.05 -5.41 -5.10
N PHE A 132 -10.03 -4.79 -5.71
CA PHE A 132 -9.42 -3.57 -5.19
C PHE A 132 -10.28 -2.32 -5.46
N SER A 133 -10.91 -2.21 -6.63
CA SER A 133 -11.84 -1.11 -6.93
C SER A 133 -13.12 -1.21 -6.11
N GLU A 134 -13.63 -2.41 -5.84
CA GLU A 134 -14.76 -2.63 -4.92
C GLU A 134 -14.43 -2.22 -3.48
N PHE A 135 -13.18 -2.39 -3.07
CA PHE A 135 -12.68 -1.90 -1.78
C PHE A 135 -12.62 -0.37 -1.72
N ILE A 136 -12.06 0.30 -2.74
CA ILE A 136 -11.98 1.77 -2.80
C ILE A 136 -13.38 2.41 -2.89
N ASN A 137 -14.28 1.83 -3.67
CA ASN A 137 -15.68 2.29 -3.78
C ASN A 137 -16.50 2.02 -2.51
N GLY A 138 -16.04 1.10 -1.64
CA GLY A 138 -16.62 0.84 -0.33
C GLY A 138 -16.12 1.77 0.77
N LEU A 139 -15.12 2.63 0.49
CA LEU A 139 -14.67 3.66 1.42
C LEU A 139 -15.62 4.86 1.31
N ASP A 140 -16.35 5.14 2.39
CA ASP A 140 -17.15 6.35 2.54
C ASP A 140 -16.22 7.57 2.66
N MET A 141 -16.07 8.31 1.58
CA MET A 141 -15.22 9.50 1.48
C MET A 141 -15.89 10.77 2.03
N GLU A 142 -17.11 10.72 2.57
CA GLU A 142 -17.80 11.91 3.09
C GLU A 142 -17.24 12.45 4.43
N GLY A 143 -16.25 11.80 5.03
CA GLY A 143 -15.68 12.20 6.34
C GLY A 143 -14.40 13.05 6.32
N LEU A 144 -13.76 13.22 5.16
CA LEU A 144 -12.42 13.81 5.05
C LEU A 144 -12.43 15.09 4.21
N GLY A 145 -13.01 16.15 4.75
CA GLY A 145 -12.76 17.49 4.22
C GLY A 145 -13.88 18.51 4.42
N ASN A 146 -14.06 19.00 5.65
CA ASN A 146 -14.40 20.42 5.79
C ASN A 146 -13.90 21.00 7.13
N SER A 147 -12.67 21.53 7.14
CA SER A 147 -12.25 22.54 8.10
C SER A 147 -12.59 23.92 7.54
N ASP A 148 -13.87 24.26 7.54
CA ASP A 148 -14.30 25.63 7.28
C ASP A 148 -13.89 26.53 8.45
N ASN A 149 -12.91 27.36 8.14
CA ASN A 149 -12.44 28.51 8.86
C ASN A 149 -13.63 29.45 9.18
N LYS A 150 -13.94 29.68 10.46
CA LYS A 150 -14.81 30.79 10.85
C LYS A 150 -14.23 31.52 12.06
N GLN A 151 -13.98 32.80 11.81
CA GLN A 151 -13.75 33.87 12.78
C GLN A 151 -14.87 33.95 13.82
#